data_AF-X1LX07-F1
#
_entry.id   AF-X1LX07-F1
#
_cell.length_a   1.000
_cell.length_b   1.000
_cell.length_c   1.000
_cell.angle_alpha   90.00
_cell.angle_beta   90.00
_cell.angle_gamma   90.00
#
_symmetry.space_group_name_H-M   'P 1'
#
loop_
_entity.id
_entity.type
_entity.pdbx_description
1 polymer ?
#
loop_
_entity_poly.entity_id
_entity_poly.type
_entity_poly.pdbx_seq_one_letter_code
_entity_poly.pdbx_strand_id
1 'polypeptide(L)'
;MVNRRQSLEDRVIKAKKDSGEINKLISEFKPFIASVAQKKVGRYLEYGVDDELSIGLIAFKEAVDSYDENKSKFLSFAKLVINMRLIDYYRKQKRETTLSLDDEQSTTDVIDVKSMDSYRIDEENEKRVLEIIEYRAELEKWERT
;
A
#
# COMPACT_ATOMS: atom_id res chain seq x y z
N MET A 1 -36.10 -2.59 1.42
CA MET A 1 -34.82 -2.78 2.14
C MET A 1 -33.72 -2.18 1.29
N VAL A 2 -33.11 -1.08 1.71
CA VAL A 2 -31.99 -0.47 0.99
C VAL A 2 -30.75 -1.30 1.29
N ASN A 3 -30.23 -2.01 0.29
CA ASN A 3 -28.98 -2.74 0.37
C ASN A 3 -27.85 -1.70 0.45
N ARG A 4 -27.48 -1.25 1.66
CA ARG A 4 -26.33 -0.36 1.85
C ARG A 4 -25.09 -1.15 1.44
N ARG A 5 -24.49 -0.80 0.29
CA ARG A 5 -23.08 -1.14 0.04
C ARG A 5 -22.30 -0.68 1.27
N GLN A 6 -21.72 -1.61 2.01
CA GLN A 6 -20.83 -1.28 3.13
C GLN A 6 -19.62 -0.56 2.55
N SER A 7 -19.24 0.57 3.15
CA SER A 7 -18.02 1.26 2.75
C SER A 7 -16.80 0.41 3.14
N LEU A 8 -15.67 0.62 2.47
CA LEU A 8 -14.41 -0.04 2.85
C LEU A 8 -14.07 0.24 4.32
N GLU A 9 -14.28 1.48 4.76
CA GLU A 9 -14.06 1.95 6.11
C GLU A 9 -14.92 1.18 7.12
N ASP A 10 -16.20 0.94 6.83
CA ASP A 10 -17.08 0.12 7.68
C ASP A 10 -16.54 -1.31 7.85
N ARG A 11 -16.05 -1.90 6.76
CA ARG A 11 -15.47 -3.25 6.77
C ARG A 11 -14.17 -3.30 7.57
N VAL A 12 -13.33 -2.27 7.47
CA VAL A 12 -12.09 -2.13 8.26
C VAL A 12 -12.42 -2.01 9.75
N ILE A 13 -13.39 -1.18 10.11
CA ILE A 13 -13.84 -1.03 11.50
C ILE A 13 -14.37 -2.36 12.05
N LYS A 14 -15.13 -3.11 11.25
CA LYS A 14 -15.60 -4.45 11.60
C LYS A 14 -14.43 -5.43 11.78
N ALA A 15 -13.46 -5.41 10.87
CA ALA A 15 -12.31 -6.31 10.87
C ALA A 15 -11.41 -6.18 12.11
N LYS A 16 -11.42 -5.03 12.79
CA LYS A 16 -10.74 -4.86 14.10
C LYS A 16 -11.23 -5.84 15.17
N LYS A 17 -12.46 -6.35 15.07
CA LYS A 17 -13.08 -7.26 16.05
C LYS A 17 -13.39 -8.64 15.49
N ASP A 18 -13.28 -8.82 14.18
CA ASP A 18 -13.64 -10.05 13.47
C ASP A 18 -12.43 -10.56 12.67
N SER A 19 -11.78 -11.60 13.21
CA SER A 19 -10.64 -12.25 12.56
C SER A 19 -11.00 -12.92 11.23
N GLY A 20 -12.27 -13.23 10.98
CA GLY A 20 -12.71 -13.71 9.67
C GLY A 20 -12.74 -12.58 8.64
N GLU A 21 -13.21 -11.39 9.04
CA GLU A 21 -13.27 -10.23 8.15
C GLU A 21 -11.87 -9.69 7.80
N ILE A 22 -10.93 -9.67 8.76
CA ILE A 22 -9.55 -9.23 8.47
C ILE A 22 -8.86 -10.13 7.44
N ASN A 23 -9.05 -11.45 7.53
CA ASN A 23 -8.49 -12.39 6.57
C ASN A 23 -9.07 -12.19 5.16
N LYS A 24 -10.38 -11.88 5.06
CA LYS A 24 -11.02 -11.52 3.79
C LYS A 24 -10.43 -10.25 3.21
N LEU A 25 -10.31 -9.18 4.01
CA LEU A 25 -9.69 -7.93 3.57
C LEU A 25 -8.25 -8.16 3.12
N ILE A 26 -7.45 -8.89 3.88
CA ILE A 26 -6.07 -9.21 3.49
C ILE A 26 -6.05 -9.92 2.13
N SER A 27 -6.91 -10.93 1.92
CA SER A 27 -6.97 -11.65 0.66
C SER A 27 -7.39 -10.77 -0.52
N GLU A 28 -8.41 -9.93 -0.33
CA GLU A 28 -8.92 -9.02 -1.36
C GLU A 28 -7.90 -7.94 -1.74
N PHE A 29 -7.14 -7.45 -0.76
CA PHE A 29 -6.18 -6.36 -0.95
C PHE A 29 -4.74 -6.84 -1.18
N LYS A 30 -4.49 -8.13 -1.39
CA LYS A 30 -3.16 -8.63 -1.83
C LYS A 30 -2.63 -7.87 -3.06
N PRO A 31 -3.39 -7.63 -4.13
CA PRO A 31 -2.87 -6.87 -5.28
C PRO A 31 -2.44 -5.45 -4.92
N PHE A 32 -3.14 -4.81 -3.99
CA PHE A 32 -2.78 -3.47 -3.48
C PHE A 32 -1.49 -3.52 -2.65
N ILE A 33 -1.34 -4.50 -1.76
CA ILE A 33 -0.12 -4.66 -0.96
C ILE A 33 1.09 -4.90 -1.87
N ALA A 34 0.93 -5.77 -2.86
CA ALA A 34 1.95 -6.05 -3.86
C ALA A 34 2.31 -4.81 -4.68
N SER A 35 1.32 -4.02 -5.13
CA SER A 35 1.60 -2.81 -5.92
C SER A 35 2.39 -1.77 -5.11
N VAL A 36 2.05 -1.57 -3.83
CA VAL A 36 2.79 -0.67 -2.94
C VAL A 36 4.22 -1.16 -2.71
N ALA A 37 4.39 -2.45 -2.40
CA ALA A 37 5.70 -3.03 -2.15
C ALA A 37 6.59 -2.99 -3.41
N GLN A 38 6.09 -3.46 -4.55
CA GLN A 38 6.83 -3.48 -5.82
C GLN A 38 7.26 -2.07 -6.25
N LYS A 39 6.41 -1.06 -6.04
CA LYS A 39 6.77 0.33 -6.33
C LYS A 39 7.94 0.80 -5.46
N LYS A 40 7.99 0.36 -4.21
CA LYS A 40 9.07 0.69 -3.28
C LYS A 40 10.38 -0.03 -3.61
N VAL A 41 10.31 -1.30 -4.01
CA VAL A 41 11.48 -2.14 -4.32
C VAL A 41 12.00 -1.89 -5.74
N GLY A 42 11.13 -1.51 -6.68
CA GLY A 42 11.49 -1.29 -8.08
C GLY A 42 11.57 -2.56 -8.94
N ARG A 43 11.05 -3.70 -8.43
CA ARG A 43 10.94 -4.97 -9.17
C ARG A 43 9.62 -5.68 -8.87
N TYR A 44 9.28 -6.68 -9.67
CA TYR A 44 8.16 -7.59 -9.39
C TYR A 44 8.45 -8.46 -8.16
N LEU A 45 7.40 -8.76 -7.38
CA LEU A 45 7.47 -9.57 -6.16
C LEU A 45 6.45 -10.71 -6.21
N GLU A 46 6.80 -11.86 -5.63
CA GLU A 46 6.01 -13.08 -5.60
C GLU A 46 5.63 -13.50 -4.17
N TYR A 47 4.33 -13.69 -3.93
CA TYR A 47 3.83 -14.10 -2.62
C TYR A 47 4.32 -15.50 -2.25
N GLY A 48 4.88 -15.63 -1.04
CA GLY A 48 5.45 -16.90 -0.56
C GLY A 48 6.92 -17.10 -0.94
N VAL A 49 7.49 -16.18 -1.73
CA VAL A 49 8.91 -16.16 -2.08
C VAL A 49 9.58 -14.91 -1.51
N ASP A 50 9.03 -13.74 -1.77
CA ASP A 50 9.60 -12.46 -1.34
C ASP A 50 9.11 -12.03 0.05
N ASP A 51 10.05 -11.80 0.96
CA ASP A 51 9.79 -11.38 2.35
C ASP A 51 9.06 -10.04 2.44
N GLU A 52 9.29 -9.14 1.48
CA GLU A 52 8.65 -7.83 1.40
C GLU A 52 7.12 -7.95 1.37
N LEU A 53 6.60 -8.97 0.70
CA LEU A 53 5.17 -9.19 0.64
C LEU A 53 4.62 -9.74 1.95
N SER A 54 5.37 -10.60 2.64
CA SER A 54 5.02 -11.05 4.00
C SER A 54 4.97 -9.87 4.97
N ILE A 55 5.94 -8.96 4.88
CA ILE A 55 6.00 -7.73 5.69
C ILE A 55 4.85 -6.80 5.33
N GLY A 56 4.52 -6.66 4.05
CA GLY A 56 3.37 -5.90 3.58
C GLY A 56 2.04 -6.43 4.13
N LEU A 57 1.87 -7.75 4.22
CA LEU A 57 0.66 -8.36 4.81
C LEU A 57 0.54 -8.05 6.30
N ILE A 58 1.64 -8.16 7.05
CA ILE A 58 1.68 -7.81 8.48
C ILE A 58 1.36 -6.32 8.66
N ALA A 59 2.00 -5.46 7.88
CA ALA A 59 1.78 -4.02 7.92
C ALA A 59 0.33 -3.65 7.60
N PHE A 60 -0.30 -4.33 6.64
CA PHE A 60 -1.70 -4.10 6.31
C PHE A 60 -2.63 -4.48 7.48
N LYS A 61 -2.37 -5.60 8.15
CA LYS A 61 -3.09 -6.00 9.37
C LYS A 61 -2.95 -4.93 10.46
N GLU A 62 -1.74 -4.44 10.69
CA GLU A 62 -1.50 -3.36 11.67
C GLU A 62 -2.22 -2.07 11.30
N ALA A 63 -2.29 -1.76 10.01
CA ALA A 63 -3.07 -0.62 9.51
C ALA A 63 -4.56 -0.80 9.79
N VAL A 64 -5.12 -2.00 9.61
CA VAL A 64 -6.51 -2.31 9.98
C VAL A 64 -6.71 -2.07 11.48
N ASP A 65 -5.85 -2.64 12.32
CA ASP A 65 -5.97 -2.54 13.78
C ASP A 65 -5.90 -1.07 14.27
N SER A 66 -4.99 -0.29 13.68
CA SER A 66 -4.68 1.08 14.09
C SER A 66 -5.51 2.16 13.38
N TYR A 67 -6.39 1.79 12.44
CA TYR A 67 -7.10 2.75 11.59
C TYR A 67 -8.01 3.70 12.39
N ASP A 68 -8.03 4.97 12.03
CA ASP A 68 -8.93 5.98 12.58
C ASP A 68 -9.60 6.73 11.43
N GLU A 69 -10.92 6.58 11.31
CA GLU A 69 -11.74 7.14 10.24
C GLU A 69 -11.73 8.68 10.21
N ASN A 70 -11.47 9.32 11.36
CA ASN A 70 -11.46 10.77 11.46
C ASN A 70 -10.16 11.40 10.95
N LYS A 71 -9.10 10.59 10.77
CA LYS A 71 -7.77 11.08 10.39
C LYS A 71 -7.47 10.97 8.91
N SER A 72 -7.90 9.89 8.26
CA SER A 72 -7.55 9.62 6.87
C SER A 72 -8.42 8.54 6.23
N LYS A 73 -8.33 8.41 4.91
CA LYS A 73 -8.84 7.25 4.18
C LYS A 73 -7.97 6.02 4.43
N PHE A 74 -8.60 4.86 4.58
CA PHE A 74 -7.91 3.62 4.97
C PHE A 74 -6.78 3.25 4.01
N LEU A 75 -6.99 3.27 2.69
CA LEU A 75 -5.96 2.87 1.73
C LEU A 75 -4.74 3.80 1.76
N SER A 76 -4.95 5.10 1.94
CA SER A 76 -3.85 6.06 2.10
C SER A 76 -3.03 5.77 3.36
N PHE A 77 -3.71 5.46 4.47
CA PHE A 77 -3.07 5.07 5.71
C PHE A 77 -2.32 3.74 5.58
N ALA A 78 -2.95 2.72 4.98
CA ALA A 78 -2.34 1.42 4.77
C ALA A 78 -1.08 1.50 3.89
N LYS A 79 -1.12 2.30 2.81
CA LYS A 79 0.06 2.58 1.96
C LYS A 79 1.22 3.16 2.79
N LEU A 80 0.94 4.10 3.68
CA LEU A 80 1.95 4.70 4.57
C LEU A 80 2.55 3.65 5.52
N VAL A 81 1.70 2.86 6.19
CA VAL A 81 2.14 1.83 7.15
C VAL A 81 2.99 0.76 6.46
N ILE A 82 2.58 0.27 5.28
CA ILE A 82 3.35 -0.69 4.47
C ILE A 82 4.73 -0.12 4.13
N ASN A 83 4.78 1.13 3.64
CA ASN A 83 6.06 1.78 3.32
C ASN A 83 6.98 1.91 4.55
N MET A 84 6.45 2.30 5.71
CA MET A 84 7.23 2.38 6.95
C MET A 84 7.80 1.01 7.34
N ARG A 85 6.99 -0.05 7.28
CA ARG A 85 7.46 -1.41 7.62
C ARG A 85 8.52 -1.95 6.67
N LEU A 86 8.41 -1.66 5.38
CA LEU A 86 9.45 -2.01 4.42
C LEU A 86 10.74 -1.23 4.67
N ILE A 87 10.66 0.05 5.03
CA ILE A 87 11.85 0.84 5.41
C ILE A 87 12.52 0.24 6.65
N ASP A 88 11.74 -0.09 7.67
CA ASP A 88 12.26 -0.70 8.90
C ASP A 88 12.95 -2.04 8.62
N TYR A 89 12.37 -2.85 7.74
CA TYR A 89 12.94 -4.11 7.30
C TYR A 89 14.32 -3.94 6.66
N TYR A 90 14.43 -3.07 5.65
CA TYR A 90 15.72 -2.85 4.98
C TYR A 90 16.76 -2.20 5.90
N ARG A 91 16.34 -1.32 6.81
CA ARG A 91 17.23 -0.77 7.85
C ARG A 91 17.77 -1.86 8.76
N LYS A 92 16.94 -2.83 9.15
CA LYS A 92 17.36 -3.97 9.98
C LYS A 92 18.31 -4.89 9.22
N GLN A 93 18.00 -5.25 7.97
CA GLN A 93 18.89 -6.07 7.14
C GLN A 93 20.25 -5.41 6.96
N LYS A 94 20.29 -4.11 6.64
CA LYS A 94 21.56 -3.39 6.49
C LYS A 94 22.43 -3.47 7.74
N ARG A 95 21.85 -3.26 8.94
CA ARG A 95 22.61 -3.35 10.20
C ARG A 95 23.18 -4.75 10.42
N GLU A 96 22.42 -5.79 10.08
CA GLU A 96 22.83 -7.18 10.22
C GLU A 96 23.95 -7.53 9.21
N THR A 97 23.86 -7.01 7.99
CA THR A 97 24.92 -7.12 6.98
C THR A 97 26.18 -6.35 7.37
N THR A 98 26.07 -5.11 7.86
CA THR A 98 27.22 -4.28 8.30
C THR A 98 27.93 -4.87 9.53
N LEU A 99 27.22 -5.57 10.43
CA LEU A 99 27.85 -6.32 11.52
C LEU A 99 28.57 -7.58 11.04
N SER A 100 28.21 -8.07 9.85
CA SER A 100 28.75 -9.31 9.28
C SER A 100 29.88 -9.08 8.27
N LEU A 101 29.98 -7.89 7.67
CA LEU A 101 30.96 -7.56 6.63
C LEU A 101 31.37 -6.09 6.74
N ASP A 102 32.64 -5.86 7.01
CA ASP A 102 33.33 -4.58 6.90
C ASP A 102 33.76 -4.42 5.43
N ASP A 103 32.86 -3.99 4.54
CA ASP A 103 33.26 -3.41 3.25
C ASP A 103 32.13 -2.69 2.49
N GLU A 104 32.59 -1.70 1.75
CA GLU A 104 31.89 -0.62 1.06
C GLU A 104 30.99 -1.09 -0.10
N GLN A 105 29.79 -0.52 -0.25
CA GLN A 105 29.44 0.44 -1.32
C GLN A 105 27.93 0.67 -1.41
N SER A 106 27.61 1.92 -1.71
CA SER A 106 26.34 2.64 -1.57
C SER A 106 25.34 2.39 -2.71
N THR A 107 24.16 1.88 -2.37
CA THR A 107 22.95 1.97 -3.21
C THR A 107 21.77 2.65 -2.51
N THR A 108 21.96 3.12 -1.27
CA THR A 108 20.88 3.54 -0.34
C THR A 108 20.63 5.05 -0.27
N ASP A 109 21.48 5.91 -0.86
CA ASP A 109 21.30 7.37 -0.78
C ASP A 109 20.04 7.89 -1.51
N VAL A 110 19.32 7.03 -2.24
CA VAL A 110 18.06 7.40 -2.92
C VAL A 110 16.85 7.39 -1.96
N ILE A 111 16.95 6.76 -0.78
CA ILE A 111 15.78 6.43 0.03
C ILE A 111 15.38 7.56 0.99
N ASP A 112 16.26 8.54 1.25
CA ASP A 112 16.16 9.43 2.42
C ASP A 112 15.90 10.93 2.14
N VAL A 113 15.14 11.34 1.10
CA VAL A 113 14.75 12.77 0.98
C VAL A 113 13.40 13.09 0.29
N LYS A 114 12.41 12.19 0.18
CA LYS A 114 11.14 12.55 -0.52
C LYS A 114 9.83 12.14 0.13
N SER A 115 9.77 12.04 1.45
CA SER A 115 8.55 11.58 2.16
C SER A 115 7.34 12.54 2.12
N MET A 116 7.41 13.69 1.44
CA MET A 116 6.23 14.57 1.24
C MET A 116 6.01 14.91 -0.24
N ASP A 117 7.07 15.14 -1.00
CA ASP A 117 6.96 15.47 -2.42
C ASP A 117 6.55 14.27 -3.28
N SER A 118 6.99 13.05 -2.97
CA SER A 118 6.58 11.87 -3.75
C SER A 118 5.11 11.52 -3.53
N TYR A 119 4.55 11.81 -2.35
CA TYR A 119 3.13 11.60 -2.06
C TYR A 119 2.24 12.60 -2.81
N ARG A 120 2.65 13.88 -2.89
CA ARG A 120 1.93 14.88 -3.70
C ARG A 120 1.93 14.52 -5.18
N ILE A 121 3.07 14.07 -5.72
CA ILE A 121 3.19 13.64 -7.11
C ILE A 121 2.34 12.39 -7.39
N ASP A 122 2.30 11.44 -6.46
CA ASP A 122 1.48 10.24 -6.56
C ASP A 122 -0.02 10.55 -6.53
N GLU A 123 -0.47 11.43 -5.64
CA GLU A 123 -1.87 11.82 -5.54
C GLU A 123 -2.34 12.54 -6.82
N GLU A 124 -1.47 13.36 -7.40
CA GLU A 124 -1.74 14.05 -8.66
C GLU A 124 -1.80 13.08 -9.85
N ASN A 125 -0.91 12.07 -9.89
CA ASN A 125 -0.94 11.01 -10.88
C ASN A 125 -2.22 10.16 -10.76
N GLU A 126 -2.63 9.81 -9.54
CA GLU A 126 -3.86 9.05 -9.29
C GLU A 126 -5.11 9.83 -9.75
N LYS A 127 -5.17 11.15 -9.49
CA LYS A 127 -6.23 12.03 -10.01
C LYS A 127 -6.27 12.07 -11.54
N ARG A 128 -5.12 12.19 -12.19
CA ARG A 128 -5.01 12.17 -13.66
C ARG A 128 -5.46 10.84 -14.28
N VAL A 129 -5.17 9.71 -13.62
CA VAL A 129 -5.63 8.39 -14.11
C VAL A 129 -7.15 8.27 -13.99
N LEU A 130 -7.75 8.72 -12.89
CA LEU A 130 -9.20 8.71 -12.69
C LEU A 130 -9.91 9.59 -13.74
N GLU A 131 -9.38 10.77 -13.99
CA GLU A 131 -9.87 11.70 -15.00
C GLU A 131 -9.85 11.08 -16.42
N ILE A 132 -8.76 10.40 -16.79
CA ILE A 132 -8.67 9.68 -18.08
C ILE A 132 -9.71 8.57 -18.19
N ILE A 133 -9.96 7.82 -17.11
CA ILE A 133 -10.95 6.75 -17.10
C ILE A 133 -12.35 7.32 -17.29
N GLU A 134 -12.67 8.43 -16.61
CA GLU A 134 -13.95 9.11 -16.71
C GLU A 134 -14.18 9.66 -18.13
N TYR A 135 -13.18 10.34 -18.72
CA TYR A 135 -13.27 10.82 -20.10
C TYR A 135 -13.41 9.69 -21.12
N ARG A 136 -12.73 8.56 -20.91
CA ARG A 136 -12.89 7.38 -21.79
C ARG A 136 -14.31 6.83 -21.73
N ALA A 137 -14.89 6.74 -20.53
CA ALA A 137 -16.27 6.28 -20.35
C ALA A 137 -17.29 7.26 -20.95
N GLU A 138 -17.00 8.56 -20.90
CA GLU A 138 -17.85 9.58 -21.54
C GLU A 138 -17.76 9.51 -23.07
N LEU A 139 -16.56 9.42 -23.65
CA LEU A 139 -16.39 9.26 -25.11
C LEU A 139 -17.07 8.00 -25.64
N GLU A 140 -17.02 6.89 -24.91
CA GLU A 140 -17.70 5.64 -25.26
C GLU A 140 -19.24 5.77 -25.27
N LYS A 141 -19.80 6.70 -24.49
CA LYS A 141 -21.23 7.07 -24.55
C LYS A 141 -21.57 7.88 -25.80
N TRP A 142 -20.68 8.76 -26.25
CA TRP A 142 -20.88 9.59 -27.44
C TRP A 142 -20.69 8.82 -28.75
N GLU A 143 -19.81 7.81 -28.79
CA GLU A 143 -19.67 6.93 -29.97
C GLU A 143 -20.84 5.96 -30.19
N ARG A 144 -21.79 5.89 -29.23
CA ARG A 144 -22.96 5.01 -29.28
C ARG A 144 -24.27 5.73 -29.59
N THR A 145 -24.19 7.02 -29.95
CA THR A 145 -25.31 7.85 -30.43
C THR A 145 -25.05 8.28 -31.86
#